data_AF-A0A9P0QGG8-F1
#
_entry.id   AF-A0A9P0QGG8-F1
#
_cell.length_a   1.000
_cell.length_b   1.000
_cell.length_c   1.000
_cell.angle_alpha   90.00
_cell.angle_beta   90.00
_cell.angle_gamma   90.00
#
_symmetry.space_group_name_H-M   'P 1'
#
loop_
_entity.id
_entity.type
_entity.pdbx_description
1 polymer ?
#
loop_
_entity_poly.entity_id
_entity_poly.type
_entity_poly.pdbx_seq_one_letter_code
_entity_poly.pdbx_strand_id
1 'polypeptide(L)' 'MCAEEYSIDFSEYNSYDKRISTFEKGWTGVINPAVLAAAGFFYVGSEDICQAFCCGIIIYKWKDDDCPIKDHLKFSKNCD' A
#
# COMPACT_ATOMS: atom_id res chain seq x y z
N MET A 1 7.68 26.63 -3.61
CA MET A 1 6.99 26.05 -4.78
C MET A 1 7.31 24.56 -4.78
N CYS A 2 6.43 23.58 -4.66
CA CYS A 2 5.01 23.50 -4.33
C CYS A 2 4.86 22.10 -3.73
N ALA A 3 4.25 21.99 -2.56
CA ALA A 3 3.49 20.82 -2.14
C ALA A 3 2.61 21.34 -1.01
N GLU A 4 1.62 22.14 -1.41
CA GLU A 4 0.45 22.30 -0.57
C GLU A 4 -0.08 20.89 -0.30
N GLU A 5 -0.31 20.62 0.98
CA GLU A 5 -0.86 19.38 1.52
C GLU A 5 -2.24 19.13 0.90
N TYR A 6 -2.27 18.57 -0.31
CA TYR A 6 -3.47 17.94 -0.81
C TYR A 6 -3.65 16.71 0.06
N SER A 7 -4.65 16.71 0.94
CA SER A 7 -5.05 15.52 1.68
C SER A 7 -5.51 14.50 0.66
N ILE A 8 -4.61 13.62 0.23
CA ILE A 8 -4.97 12.59 -0.73
C ILE A 8 -5.86 11.61 0.03
N ASP A 9 -7.16 11.68 -0.26
CA ASP A 9 -8.15 10.80 0.32
C ASP A 9 -8.15 9.46 -0.43
N PHE A 10 -7.71 8.41 0.25
CA PHE A 10 -7.75 7.05 -0.24
C PHE A 10 -8.89 6.25 0.41
N SER A 11 -9.94 6.91 0.91
CA SER A 11 -11.10 6.28 1.55
C SER A 11 -11.80 5.23 0.67
N GLU A 12 -11.70 5.31 -0.66
CA GLU A 12 -12.17 4.28 -1.59
C GLU A 12 -11.57 2.90 -1.30
N TYR A 13 -10.34 2.86 -0.77
CA TYR A 13 -9.59 1.63 -0.46
C TYR A 13 -9.69 1.23 1.02
N ASN A 14 -10.68 1.74 1.77
CA ASN A 14 -10.86 1.41 3.19
C ASN A 14 -11.24 -0.06 3.44
N SER A 15 -11.79 -0.76 2.45
CA SER A 15 -12.15 -2.16 2.54
C SER A 15 -11.07 -3.07 1.98
N TYR A 16 -10.93 -4.24 2.59
CA TYR A 16 -10.01 -5.28 2.12
C TYR A 16 -10.29 -5.64 0.65
N ASP A 17 -11.57 -5.84 0.29
CA ASP A 17 -11.97 -6.26 -1.05
C ASP A 17 -11.56 -5.25 -2.13
N LYS A 18 -11.68 -3.94 -1.84
CA LYS A 18 -11.22 -2.88 -2.74
C LYS A 18 -9.71 -2.87 -2.91
N ARG A 19 -8.96 -3.16 -1.84
CA ARG A 19 -7.49 -3.24 -1.90
C ARG A 19 -7.03 -4.46 -2.68
N ILE A 20 -7.55 -5.64 -2.37
CA ILE A 20 -7.12 -6.88 -3.02
C ILE A 20 -7.44 -6.89 -4.52
N SER A 21 -8.57 -6.31 -4.93
CA SER A 21 -8.93 -6.23 -6.36
C SER A 21 -7.95 -5.39 -7.18
N THR A 22 -7.20 -4.47 -6.56
CA THR A 22 -6.21 -3.67 -7.31
C THR A 22 -5.05 -4.50 -7.87
N PHE A 23 -4.73 -5.62 -7.23
CA PHE A 23 -3.63 -6.50 -7.62
C PHE A 23 -3.95 -7.35 -8.87
N GLU A 24 -5.23 -7.44 -9.27
CA GLU A 24 -5.65 -8.08 -10.53
C GLU A 24 -5.14 -7.34 -11.77
N LYS A 25 -4.67 -6.09 -11.62
CA LYS A 25 -4.10 -5.25 -12.69
C LYS A 25 -2.70 -5.68 -13.15
N GLY A 26 -2.29 -6.91 -12.86
CA GLY A 26 -0.98 -7.45 -13.25
C GLY A 26 0.11 -7.22 -12.20
N TRP A 27 -0.16 -7.53 -10.94
CA TRP A 27 0.87 -7.57 -9.90
C TRP A 27 2.02 -8.51 -10.27
N THR A 28 3.26 -8.01 -10.18
CA THR A 28 4.49 -8.78 -10.45
C THR A 28 5.44 -8.85 -9.26
N GLY A 29 5.05 -8.31 -8.10
CA GLY A 29 5.88 -8.32 -6.90
C GLY A 29 5.93 -9.68 -6.21
N VAL A 30 6.92 -9.85 -5.33
CA VAL A 30 7.22 -11.14 -4.69
C VAL A 30 6.32 -11.46 -3.49
N ILE A 31 5.79 -10.42 -2.83
CA ILE A 31 4.89 -10.59 -1.68
C ILE A 31 3.49 -10.95 -2.16
N ASN A 32 2.82 -11.84 -1.42
CA ASN A 32 1.43 -12.22 -1.67
C ASN A 32 0.50 -10.99 -1.51
N PRO A 33 -0.27 -10.63 -2.57
CA PRO A 33 -1.27 -9.55 -2.52
C PRO A 33 -2.20 -9.57 -1.31
N ALA A 34 -2.62 -10.74 -0.85
CA ALA A 34 -3.51 -10.87 0.31
C ALA A 34 -2.88 -10.30 1.60
N VAL A 35 -1.57 -10.48 1.78
CA VAL A 35 -0.83 -9.97 2.94
C VAL A 35 -0.69 -8.45 2.85
N LEU A 36 -0.42 -7.91 1.66
CA LEU A 36 -0.36 -6.47 1.41
C LEU A 36 -1.72 -5.80 1.66
N ALA A 37 -2.80 -6.37 1.11
CA ALA A 37 -4.16 -5.89 1.31
C ALA A 37 -4.60 -5.96 2.78
N ALA A 38 -4.22 -7.03 3.50
CA ALA A 38 -4.49 -7.14 4.93
C ALA A 38 -3.72 -6.07 5.75
N ALA A 39 -2.49 -5.73 5.34
CA ALA A 39 -1.69 -4.68 5.95
C ALA A 39 -2.12 -3.24 5.57
N GLY A 40 -3.17 -3.08 4.77
CA GLY A 40 -3.72 -1.77 4.39
C GLY A 40 -3.20 -1.22 3.05
N PHE A 41 -2.44 -2.00 2.28
CA PHE A 41 -1.91 -1.57 1.00
C PHE A 41 -2.80 -1.93 -0.18
N PHE A 42 -2.85 -1.07 -1.18
CA PHE A 42 -3.35 -1.36 -2.52
C PHE A 42 -2.23 -1.18 -3.56
N TYR A 43 -2.34 -1.89 -4.68
CA TYR A 43 -1.41 -1.79 -5.81
C TYR A 43 -1.74 -0.56 -6.66
N VAL A 44 -0.72 0.24 -6.96
CA VAL A 44 -0.89 1.45 -7.77
C VAL A 44 -0.89 1.18 -9.28
N GLY A 45 -0.60 -0.06 -9.70
CA GLY A 45 -0.60 -0.46 -11.11
C GLY A 45 0.77 -0.38 -11.81
N SER A 46 1.85 -0.18 -11.07
CA SER A 46 3.21 -0.13 -11.61
C SER A 46 4.20 -0.90 -10.73
N GLU A 47 4.98 -1.79 -11.35
CA GLU A 47 6.03 -2.60 -10.71
C GLU A 47 5.51 -3.34 -9.46
N ASP A 48 6.15 -3.14 -8.31
CA ASP A 48 5.74 -3.66 -7.01
C ASP A 48 5.30 -2.55 -6.04
N ILE A 49 4.94 -1.37 -6.59
CA ILE A 49 4.63 -0.19 -5.79
C ILE A 49 3.26 -0.35 -5.12
N CYS A 50 3.25 -0.25 -3.79
CA CYS A 50 2.07 -0.36 -2.96
C CYS A 50 1.87 0.91 -2.14
N GLN A 51 0.62 1.35 -2.00
CA GLN A 51 0.27 2.54 -1.22
C GLN A 51 -0.76 2.20 -0.12
N ALA A 52 -0.54 2.72 1.08
CA ALA A 52 -1.46 2.52 2.20
C ALA A 52 -2.65 3.46 2.10
N PHE A 53 -3.87 2.95 2.29
CA PHE A 53 -5.06 3.80 2.24
C PHE A 53 -5.19 4.76 3.45
N CYS A 54 -4.61 4.40 4.62
CA CYS A 54 -4.79 5.17 5.86
C CYS A 54 -3.91 6.42 5.92
N CYS A 55 -2.63 6.29 5.60
CA CYS A 55 -1.65 7.36 5.70
C CYS A 55 -1.04 7.77 4.35
N GLY A 56 -1.41 7.09 3.26
CA GLY A 56 -0.86 7.35 1.95
C GLY A 56 0.60 6.94 1.76
N ILE A 57 1.23 6.24 2.72
CA ILE A 57 2.63 5.84 2.59
C ILE A 57 2.82 4.88 1.43
N ILE A 58 3.92 5.06 0.70
CA ILE A 58 4.29 4.25 -0.46
C ILE A 58 5.48 3.37 -0.09
N ILE A 59 5.36 2.07 -0.34
CA ILE A 59 6.44 1.08 -0.17
C ILE A 59 6.57 0.27 -1.46
N TYR A 60 7.81 0.03 -1.87
CA TYR A 60 8.20 -0.63 -3.12
C TYR A 60 9.56 -1.30 -2.93
N LYS A 61 10.01 -2.10 -3.90
CA LYS A 61 11.18 -3.01 -3.78
C LYS A 61 11.01 -4.02 -2.65
N TRP A 62 9.82 -4.62 -2.58
CA TRP A 62 9.49 -5.68 -1.65
C TRP A 62 10.40 -6.89 -1.87
N LYS A 63 10.79 -7.52 -0.76
CA LYS A 63 11.59 -8.74 -0.71
C LYS A 63 10.80 -9.86 -0.06
N ASP A 64 11.17 -11.10 -0.35
CA ASP A 64 10.48 -12.29 0.18
C ASP A 64 10.41 -12.35 1.71
N ASP A 65 11.36 -11.71 2.41
CA ASP A 65 11.46 -11.65 3.86
C ASP A 65 10.82 -10.39 4.48
N ASP A 66 10.31 -9.47 3.67
CA ASP A 66 9.63 -8.27 4.16
C ASP A 66 8.28 -8.65 4.81
N CYS A 67 7.86 -7.83 5.77
CA CYS A 67 6.64 -8.05 6.51
C CYS A 67 5.77 -6.80 6.38
N PRO A 68 4.77 -6.79 5.48
CA PRO A 68 4.03 -5.58 5.11
C PRO A 68 3.51 -4.77 6.29
N ILE A 69 2.99 -5.42 7.33
CA ILE A 69 2.50 -4.71 8.52
C ILE A 69 3.63 -4.09 9.35
N LYS A 70 4.77 -4.78 9.49
CA LYS A 70 5.92 -4.23 10.22
C LYS A 70 6.54 -3.06 9.46
N ASP A 71 6.66 -3.18 8.14
CA ASP A 71 7.18 -2.11 7.30
C ASP A 71 6.23 -0.91 7.28
N HIS A 72 4.91 -1.15 7.24
CA HIS A 72 3.91 -0.09 7.39
C HIS A 72 4.11 0.70 8.69
N LEU A 73 4.17 0.02 9.84
CA LEU A 73 4.35 0.67 11.15
C LEU A 73 5.73 1.33 11.28
N LYS A 74 6.76 0.76 10.66
CA LYS A 74 8.13 1.29 10.70
C LYS A 74 8.25 2.60 9.92
N PHE A 75 7.58 2.71 8.77
CA PHE A 75 7.73 3.86 7.88
C PHE A 75 6.61 4.89 8.01
N SER A 76 5.42 4.50 8.51
CA SER A 76 4.32 5.42 8.78
C SER A 76 4.55 6.22 10.06
N LYS A 77 4.14 7.49 10.04
CA LYS A 77 4.09 8.35 11.24
C LYS A 77 2.69 8.42 11.87
N ASN A 78 1.67 7.98 11.14
CA ASN A 78 0.27 8.29 11.41
C ASN A 78 -0.66 7.05 11.38
N CYS A 79 -0.12 5.83 11.32
CA CYS A 79 -0.92 4.61 11.49
C CYS A 79 -0.27 3.77 12.60
N ASP A 80 -1.07 3.43 13.62
CA ASP A 80 -0.72 2.61 14.79
C ASP A 80 -1.38 1.21 14.69
#